data_AF-A0A8J4M0G3-F1
#
_entry.id   AF-A0A8J4M0G3-F1
#
_cell.length_a   1.000
_cell.length_b   1.000
_cell.length_c   1.000
_cell.angle_alpha   90.00
_cell.angle_beta   90.00
_cell.angle_gamma   90.00
#
_symmetry.space_group_name_H-M   'P 1'
#
loop_
_entity.id
_entity.type
_entity.pdbx_description
1 polymer ?
#
loop_
_entity_poly.entity_id
_entity_poly.type
_entity_poly.pdbx_seq_one_letter_code
_entity_poly.pdbx_strand_id
1 'polypeptide(L)' 'MRNTLGDLNNHLFAQLERLSDEELSGDKLNEEINRAKAVTSVASQIIANGSLVLEAKRLADDRINADTKLPKMLEG' A
#
# COMPACT_ATOMS: atom_id res chain seq x y z
N MET A 1 14.42 -7.74 -7.01
CA MET A 1 13.07 -7.14 -7.13
C MET A 1 12.86 -6.20 -5.95
N ARG A 2 12.17 -5.07 -6.13
CA ARG A 2 11.81 -4.14 -5.05
C ARG A 2 10.33 -4.34 -4.72
N ASN A 3 10.03 -4.98 -3.60
CA ASN A 3 8.70 -5.50 -3.30
C ASN A 3 8.32 -5.35 -1.80
N THR A 4 9.00 -4.46 -1.08
CA THR A 4 8.68 -4.15 0.32
C THR A 4 7.87 -2.85 0.43
N LEU A 5 7.19 -2.64 1.58
CA LEU A 5 6.55 -1.35 1.88
C LEU A 5 7.57 -0.21 2.02
N GLY A 6 8.81 -0.52 2.42
CA GLY A 6 9.91 0.45 2.42
C GLY A 6 10.28 0.89 1.02
N ASP A 7 10.36 -0.05 0.06
CA ASP A 7 10.58 0.28 -1.35
C ASP A 7 9.45 1.17 -1.91
N LEU A 8 8.20 0.84 -1.58
CA LEU A 8 7.05 1.66 -1.97
C LEU A 8 7.19 3.09 -1.45
N ASN A 9 7.56 3.26 -0.18
CA ASN A 9 7.76 4.57 0.42
C ASN A 9 8.88 5.36 -0.27
N ASN A 10 10.01 4.71 -0.59
CA ASN A 10 11.09 5.33 -1.37
C ASN A 10 10.61 5.81 -2.74
N HIS A 11 9.78 5.02 -3.42
CA HIS A 11 9.22 5.39 -4.73
C HIS A 11 8.26 6.59 -4.64
N LEU A 12 7.47 6.68 -3.57
CA LEU A 12 6.57 7.81 -3.31
C LEU A 12 7.35 9.09 -3.00
N PHE A 13 8.41 9.03 -2.20
CA PHE A 13 9.28 10.19 -1.99
C PHE A 13 9.96 10.63 -3.29
N ALA A 14 10.50 9.69 -4.07
CA ALA A 14 11.05 10.04 -5.38
C ALA A 14 10.02 10.66 -6.33
N GLN A 15 8.72 10.34 -6.17
CA GLN A 15 7.64 10.98 -6.92
C GLN A 15 7.40 12.42 -6.45
N LEU A 16 7.50 12.69 -5.15
CA LEU A 16 7.40 14.04 -4.59
C LEU A 16 8.55 14.93 -5.06
N GLU A 17 9.78 14.40 -5.08
CA GLU A 17 10.95 15.14 -5.60
C GLU A 17 10.75 15.52 -7.07
N ARG A 18 10.29 14.58 -7.92
CA ARG A 18 10.04 14.87 -9.35
C ARG A 18 8.94 15.91 -9.56
N LEU A 19 7.90 15.91 -8.72
CA LEU A 19 6.83 16.91 -8.80
C LEU A 19 7.28 18.29 -8.28
N SER A 20 8.30 18.34 -7.44
CA SER A 20 8.83 19.57 -6.86
C SER A 20 9.93 20.22 -7.72
N ASP A 21 10.29 19.60 -8.85
CA ASP A 21 11.29 20.12 -9.78
C ASP A 21 10.79 21.43 -10.42
N GLU A 22 11.46 22.54 -10.12
CA GLU A 22 11.09 23.88 -10.59
C GLU A 22 11.28 24.05 -12.11
N GLU A 23 12.10 23.20 -12.75
CA GLU A 23 12.28 23.21 -14.20
C GLU A 23 11.14 22.47 -14.93
N LEU A 24 10.30 21.73 -14.19
CA LEU A 24 9.20 20.95 -14.75
C LEU A 24 7.98 21.84 -15.05
N SER A 25 7.65 22.00 -16.33
CA SER A 25 6.57 22.87 -16.78
C SER A 25 5.83 22.34 -18.02
N GLY A 26 4.70 22.97 -18.34
CA GLY A 26 3.90 22.65 -19.53
C GLY A 26 3.45 21.19 -19.59
N ASP A 27 3.58 20.58 -20.77
CA ASP A 27 3.14 19.20 -21.00
C ASP A 27 3.89 18.18 -20.13
N LYS A 28 5.18 18.40 -19.85
CA LYS A 28 5.96 17.51 -18.97
C LYS A 28 5.44 17.51 -17.53
N LEU A 29 5.02 18.67 -17.03
CA LEU A 29 4.38 18.76 -15.72
C LEU A 29 3.03 18.01 -15.70
N ASN A 30 2.23 18.16 -16.76
CA ASN A 30 0.98 17.42 -16.89
C ASN A 30 1.20 15.90 -16.93
N GLU A 31 2.22 15.44 -17.66
CA GLU A 31 2.62 14.03 -17.71
C GLU A 31 3.03 13.52 -16.33
N GLU A 32 3.88 14.25 -15.60
CA GLU A 32 4.34 13.81 -14.28
C GLU A 32 3.21 13.85 -13.24
N ILE A 33 2.27 14.80 -13.32
CA ILE A 33 1.04 14.79 -12.51
C ILE A 33 0.22 13.53 -12.77
N ASN A 34 0.04 13.15 -14.03
CA ASN A 34 -0.71 11.94 -14.39
C ASN A 34 0.02 10.68 -13.91
N ARG A 35 1.35 10.65 -14.05
CA ARG A 35 2.18 9.57 -13.53
C ARG A 35 2.09 9.48 -12.00
N ALA A 36 2.10 10.61 -11.29
CA ALA A 36 1.93 10.66 -9.85
C ALA A 36 0.59 10.07 -9.41
N LYS A 37 -0.51 10.43 -10.09
CA LYS A 37 -1.84 9.87 -9.82
C LYS A 37 -1.85 8.35 -9.99
N ALA A 38 -1.28 7.84 -11.07
CA ALA A 38 -1.19 6.41 -11.33
C ALA A 38 -0.38 5.68 -10.25
N VAL A 39 0.80 6.22 -9.90
CA VAL A 39 1.66 5.66 -8.84
C VAL A 39 0.94 5.63 -7.50
N THR A 40 0.30 6.73 -7.11
CA THR A 40 -0.47 6.82 -5.86
C THR A 40 -1.63 5.82 -5.85
N SER A 41 -2.36 5.65 -6.97
CA SER A 41 -3.44 4.67 -7.06
C SER A 41 -2.95 3.25 -6.82
N VAL A 42 -1.82 2.86 -7.43
CA VAL A 42 -1.23 1.53 -7.23
C VAL A 42 -0.72 1.38 -5.79
N ALA A 43 -0.08 2.42 -5.24
CA ALA A 43 0.39 2.44 -3.86
C ALA A 43 -0.74 2.21 -2.85
N SER A 44 -1.90 2.83 -3.05
CA SER A 44 -3.08 2.63 -2.20
C SER A 44 -3.56 1.17 -2.20
N GLN A 45 -3.53 0.49 -3.35
CA GLN A 45 -3.89 -0.93 -3.43
C GLN A 45 -2.89 -1.82 -2.67
N ILE A 46 -1.60 -1.51 -2.74
CA ILE A 46 -0.56 -2.24 -2.00
C ILE A 46 -0.74 -2.06 -0.49
N ILE A 47 -1.02 -0.84 -0.04
CA ILE A 47 -1.27 -0.54 1.37
C ILE A 47 -2.54 -1.26 1.85
N ALA A 48 -3.64 -1.22 1.08
CA ALA A 48 -4.87 -1.92 1.42
C ALA A 48 -4.66 -3.44 1.57
N ASN A 49 -3.87 -4.05 0.68
CA ASN A 49 -3.47 -5.45 0.81
C ASN A 49 -2.66 -5.68 2.11
N GLY A 50 -1.67 -4.83 2.39
CA GLY A 50 -0.90 -4.90 3.63
C GLY A 50 -1.75 -4.79 4.89
N SER A 51 -2.73 -3.89 4.89
CA SER A 51 -3.71 -3.74 5.99
C SER A 51 -4.56 -4.99 6.18
N LEU A 52 -5.05 -5.59 5.09
CA LEU A 52 -5.82 -6.84 5.13
C LEU A 52 -5.00 -7.99 5.73
N VAL A 53 -3.73 -8.13 5.33
CA VAL A 53 -2.82 -9.13 5.88
C VAL A 53 -2.56 -8.89 7.37
N LEU A 54 -2.37 -7.63 7.78
CA LEU A 54 -2.17 -7.28 9.19
C LEU A 54 -3.41 -7.60 10.04
N GLU A 55 -4.61 -7.29 9.54
CA GLU A 55 -5.87 -7.62 10.22
C GLU A 55 -6.06 -9.12 10.35
N ALA A 56 -5.81 -9.89 9.28
CA ALA A 56 -5.87 -11.35 9.33
C ALA A 56 -4.90 -11.94 10.36
N LYS A 57 -3.68 -11.38 10.47
CA LYS A 57 -2.71 -11.78 11.51
C LYS A 57 -3.21 -11.47 12.92
N ARG A 58 -3.76 -10.27 13.16
CA ARG A 58 -4.33 -9.90 14.46
C ARG A 58 -5.45 -10.85 14.87
N LEU A 59 -6.39 -11.14 13.95
CA LEU A 59 -7.47 -12.10 14.18
C LEU A 59 -6.96 -13.51 14.50
N ALA A 60 -5.89 -13.96 13.86
CA ALA A 60 -5.28 -15.25 14.14
C ALA A 60 -4.62 -15.28 15.53
N ASP A 61 -3.85 -14.25 15.88
CA ASP A 61 -3.21 -14.12 17.19
C ASP A 61 -4.24 -14.01 18.34
N ASP A 62 -5.33 -13.28 18.13
CA ASP A 62 -6.43 -13.16 19.10
C ASP A 62 -7.16 -14.49 19.30
N ARG A 63 -7.31 -15.30 18.23
CA ARG A 63 -7.88 -16.66 18.31
C ARG A 63 -6.96 -17.65 19.02
N ILE A 64 -5.65 -17.44 19.04
CA ILE A 64 -4.69 -18.28 19.77
C ILE A 64 -4.76 -18.00 21.29
N ASN A 65 -5.19 -16.81 21.71
CA ASN A 65 -5.26 -16.41 23.13
C ASN A 65 -6.59 -16.71 23.83
N ALA A 66 -7.64 -17.08 23.09
CA ALA A 66 -8.93 -17.46 23.66
C ALA A 66 -9.27 -18.86 23.21
N ASP A 67 -9.65 -19.74 24.15
CA ASP A 67 -10.29 -21.05 23.93
C ASP A 67 -11.61 -20.89 23.14
N THR A 68 -11.51 -20.44 21.88
CA THR A 68 -12.62 -19.97 21.08
C THR A 68 -13.16 -21.16 20.31
N LYS A 69 -14.27 -21.73 20.77
CA LYS A 69 -15.05 -22.65 19.94
C LYS A 69 -15.48 -21.93 18.68
N LEU A 70 -14.90 -22.32 17.55
CA LEU A 70 -15.25 -21.78 16.24
C LEU A 70 -16.76 -21.96 15.99
N PRO A 71 -17.42 -20.97 15.38
CA PRO A 71 -18.76 -21.16 14.85
C PRO A 71 -18.74 -22.28 13.80
N LYS A 72 -19.66 -23.24 13.91
CA LYS A 72 -19.76 -24.45 13.05
C LYS A 72 -19.72 -24.19 11.55
N MET A 73 -20.04 -22.98 11.11
CA MET A 73 -20.01 -22.60 9.68
C MET A 73 -18.60 -22.41 9.11
N LEU A 74 -17.56 -22.36 9.95
CA LEU A 74 -16.15 -22.20 9.56
C LEU A 74 -15.30 -23.44 9.88
N GLU A 75 -15.94 -24.55 10.25
CA GLU A 75 -15.27 -25.85 10.42
C GLU A 75 -15.07 -26.49 9.04
N GLY A 76 -13.82 -26.82 8.72
CA GLY A 76 -13.39 -27.59 7.55
C GLY A 76 -12.32 -28.58 7.96
#